data_AF-A0A2W6DG66-F1
#
_entry.id   AF-A0A2W6DG66-F1
#
_cell.length_a   1.000
_cell.length_b   1.000
_cell.length_c   1.000
_cell.angle_alpha   90.00
_cell.angle_beta   90.00
_cell.angle_gamma   90.00
#
_symmetry.space_group_name_H-M   'P 1'
#
loop_
_entity.id
_entity.type
_entity.pdbx_description
1 polymer ?
#
loop_
_entity_poly.entity_id
_entity_poly.type
_entity_poly.pdbx_seq_one_letter_code
_entity_poly.pdbx_strand_id
1 'polypeptide(L)'
;MGPARRRGGRVATGLLPAVLLAACSSSATGVPPPKLTAGVQQDRVDATNRQISIPLINQGNSTVTVENVQLVAPQFTTVPGSRAQDDLTPGLRLNFPINFGTARCGAPPAGHPVVRVRVRTIDHRSRVSTVPVTDPDGLLDRLRRSDCQQQSLLKAVSVDYGPVIRRPGLPGHPVLHGSLIVRRKAAKGSLTVVETRGSVLFDLLSGTTDAAVAPRSPVAVLSPAADVLTVPVLMSIPRCDPHVLIEAKKVFFFSIGLRIGSDPEQFLQIPPPVPLQQALRGLFGPCPEK
;
A
#
# COMPACT_ATOMS: atom_id res chain seq x y z
N MET A 1 27.71 92.66 9.42
CA MET A 1 27.60 93.94 8.69
C MET A 1 27.50 93.64 7.20
N GLY A 2 26.35 93.98 6.58
CA GLY A 2 26.14 94.10 5.12
C GLY A 2 25.82 92.82 4.33
N PRO A 3 25.01 92.90 3.25
CA PRO A 3 23.72 93.58 3.20
C PRO A 3 22.60 92.72 2.58
N ALA A 4 21.38 93.22 2.78
CA ALA A 4 20.12 92.72 2.30
C ALA A 4 19.99 92.75 0.76
N ARG A 5 19.15 91.85 0.22
CA ARG A 5 18.50 92.06 -1.08
C ARG A 5 17.05 91.59 -1.04
N ARG A 6 16.13 92.56 -1.10
CA ARG A 6 14.69 92.38 -1.34
C ARG A 6 14.43 91.98 -2.80
N ARG A 7 13.41 91.16 -3.02
CA ARG A 7 12.49 91.03 -4.16
C ARG A 7 11.50 89.93 -3.75
N GLY A 8 10.18 90.04 -3.80
CA GLY A 8 9.30 90.81 -4.67
C GLY A 8 8.29 89.81 -5.24
N GLY A 9 7.07 89.83 -4.70
CA GLY A 9 5.80 89.37 -5.31
C GLY A 9 5.70 87.98 -5.96
N ARG A 10 4.70 87.20 -5.52
CA ARG A 10 3.48 86.91 -6.32
C ARG A 10 2.61 85.91 -5.57
N VAL A 11 1.36 86.30 -5.36
CA VAL A 11 0.26 85.43 -4.96
C VAL A 11 -0.07 84.56 -6.18
N ALA A 12 -0.04 83.24 -6.03
CA ALA A 12 -0.49 82.29 -7.04
C ALA A 12 -1.40 81.26 -6.37
N THR A 13 -2.70 81.43 -6.60
CA THR A 13 -3.78 80.52 -6.28
C THR A 13 -3.60 79.23 -7.09
N GLY A 14 -3.24 78.13 -6.43
CA GLY A 14 -3.02 76.83 -7.06
C GLY A 14 -4.13 75.83 -6.72
N LEU A 15 -4.89 75.44 -7.74
CA LEU A 15 -5.87 74.34 -7.74
C LEU A 15 -5.29 73.05 -7.14
N LEU A 16 -6.03 72.44 -6.22
CA LEU A 16 -5.83 71.03 -5.82
C LEU A 16 -6.25 70.09 -6.98
N PRO A 17 -5.38 69.20 -7.47
CA PRO A 17 -5.82 68.07 -8.27
C PRO A 17 -6.30 66.96 -7.33
N ALA A 18 -7.61 66.67 -7.37
CA ALA A 18 -8.15 65.44 -6.81
C ALA A 18 -7.70 64.28 -7.70
N VAL A 19 -6.60 63.62 -7.31
CA VAL A 19 -6.14 62.37 -7.93
C VAL A 19 -7.10 61.27 -7.51
N LEU A 20 -8.05 60.95 -8.39
CA LEU A 20 -8.85 59.74 -8.32
C LEU A 20 -7.92 58.55 -8.58
N LEU A 21 -7.45 57.89 -7.51
CA LEU A 21 -6.83 56.57 -7.57
C LEU A 21 -7.91 55.58 -8.04
N ALA A 22 -8.00 55.39 -9.35
CA ALA A 22 -8.71 54.27 -9.95
C ALA A 22 -7.99 52.98 -9.52
N ALA A 23 -8.47 52.36 -8.44
CA ALA A 23 -8.07 51.02 -8.06
C ALA A 23 -8.57 50.06 -9.15
N CYS A 24 -7.71 49.76 -10.12
CA CYS A 24 -7.88 48.61 -10.99
C CYS A 24 -7.83 47.35 -10.12
N SER A 25 -9.00 46.94 -9.64
CA SER A 25 -9.20 45.62 -9.05
C SER A 25 -9.08 44.61 -10.19
N SER A 26 -7.84 44.20 -10.49
CA SER A 26 -7.58 43.06 -11.37
C SER A 26 -8.10 41.82 -10.66
N SER A 27 -9.38 41.51 -10.88
CA SER A 27 -9.93 40.20 -10.61
C SER A 27 -9.07 39.21 -11.40
N ALA A 28 -8.15 38.53 -10.72
CA ALA A 28 -7.46 37.38 -11.26
C ALA A 28 -8.54 36.34 -11.58
N THR A 29 -8.99 36.30 -12.84
CA THR A 29 -9.82 35.23 -13.38
C THR A 29 -8.96 33.98 -13.39
N GLY A 30 -8.88 33.34 -12.22
CA GLY A 30 -8.20 32.05 -12.07
C GLY A 30 -8.91 31.04 -12.95
N VAL A 31 -8.14 30.35 -13.81
CA VAL A 31 -8.64 29.15 -14.51
C VAL A 31 -9.19 28.20 -13.44
N PRO A 32 -10.47 27.79 -13.55
CA PRO A 32 -11.08 26.91 -12.56
C PRO A 32 -10.29 25.59 -12.46
N PRO A 33 -10.24 24.96 -11.28
CA PRO A 33 -9.59 23.67 -11.14
C PRO A 33 -10.23 22.67 -12.11
N PRO A 34 -9.43 21.76 -12.69
CA PRO A 34 -9.98 20.80 -13.64
C PRO A 34 -11.02 19.91 -12.97
N LYS A 35 -12.08 19.64 -13.72
CA LYS A 35 -13.17 18.78 -13.28
C LYS A 35 -12.72 17.33 -13.43
N LEU A 36 -12.33 16.72 -12.32
CA LEU A 36 -11.87 15.33 -12.26
C LEU A 36 -12.87 14.49 -11.45
N THR A 37 -12.98 13.21 -11.81
CA THR A 37 -13.55 12.19 -10.92
C THR A 37 -12.49 11.17 -10.58
N ALA A 38 -12.59 10.59 -9.38
CA ALA A 38 -11.67 9.60 -8.86
C ALA A 38 -12.43 8.39 -8.33
N GLY A 39 -11.95 7.20 -8.65
CA GLY A 39 -12.35 5.96 -7.99
C GLY A 39 -11.19 5.34 -7.23
N VAL A 40 -11.44 4.15 -6.68
CA VAL A 40 -10.39 3.28 -6.18
C VAL A 40 -10.61 1.87 -6.67
N GLN A 41 -9.53 1.22 -7.11
CA GLN A 41 -9.51 -0.19 -7.44
C GLN A 41 -8.13 -0.76 -7.08
N GLN A 42 -7.98 -2.08 -7.17
CA GLN A 42 -6.68 -2.72 -6.97
C GLN A 42 -6.51 -3.84 -7.98
N ASP A 43 -5.58 -3.63 -8.92
CA ASP A 43 -5.23 -4.66 -9.88
C ASP A 43 -4.31 -5.70 -9.22
N ARG A 44 -4.19 -6.89 -9.83
CA ARG A 44 -3.38 -7.99 -9.26
C ARG A 44 -1.91 -7.60 -9.03
N VAL A 45 -1.36 -6.73 -9.90
CA VAL A 45 0.02 -6.23 -9.79
C VAL A 45 0.14 -5.27 -8.61
N ASP A 46 -0.81 -4.34 -8.46
CA ASP A 46 -0.85 -3.39 -7.34
C ASP A 46 -0.95 -4.11 -5.99
N ALA A 47 -1.79 -5.15 -5.90
CA ALA A 47 -1.94 -5.95 -4.70
C ALA A 47 -0.64 -6.63 -4.24
N THR A 48 0.28 -6.91 -5.17
CA THR A 48 1.62 -7.46 -4.87
C THR A 48 2.53 -6.39 -4.30
N ASN A 49 2.45 -5.17 -4.85
CA ASN A 49 3.30 -4.05 -4.46
C ASN A 49 2.76 -3.26 -3.26
N ARG A 50 1.67 -3.73 -2.63
CA ARG A 50 0.92 -2.98 -1.60
C ARG A 50 0.52 -1.59 -2.11
N GLN A 51 0.00 -1.56 -3.32
CA GLN A 51 -0.50 -0.38 -4.01
C GLN A 51 -2.01 -0.51 -4.26
N ILE A 52 -2.63 0.61 -4.58
CA ILE A 52 -3.97 0.69 -5.15
C ILE A 52 -3.89 1.53 -6.41
N SER A 53 -4.81 1.33 -7.35
CA SER A 53 -4.96 2.19 -8.51
C SER A 53 -6.04 3.23 -8.25
N ILE A 54 -5.75 4.48 -8.60
CA ILE A 54 -6.72 5.57 -8.65
C ILE A 54 -7.07 5.83 -10.11
N PRO A 55 -8.24 5.35 -10.59
CA PRO A 55 -8.75 5.75 -11.88
C PRO A 55 -9.18 7.21 -11.82
N LEU A 56 -8.55 8.06 -12.64
CA LEU A 56 -8.92 9.45 -12.83
C LEU A 56 -9.57 9.63 -14.19
N ILE A 57 -10.68 10.37 -14.24
CA ILE A 57 -11.33 10.78 -15.48
C ILE A 57 -11.36 12.30 -15.55
N ASN A 58 -10.89 12.86 -16.67
CA ASN A 58 -11.03 14.29 -16.93
C ASN A 58 -12.42 14.58 -17.52
N GLN A 59 -13.29 15.18 -16.72
CA GLN A 59 -14.62 15.64 -17.12
C GLN A 59 -14.62 17.11 -17.58
N GLY A 60 -13.46 17.75 -17.64
CA GLY A 60 -13.28 19.07 -18.22
C GLY A 60 -13.25 19.03 -19.74
N ASN A 61 -13.00 20.19 -20.34
CA ASN A 61 -12.93 20.39 -21.79
C ASN A 61 -11.51 20.61 -22.32
N SER A 62 -10.50 20.55 -21.44
CA SER A 62 -9.09 20.80 -21.76
C SER A 62 -8.22 19.69 -21.17
N THR A 63 -7.15 19.33 -21.87
CA THR A 63 -6.14 18.39 -21.39
C THR A 63 -5.43 18.94 -20.15
N VAL A 64 -5.12 18.05 -19.21
CA VAL A 64 -4.28 18.34 -18.05
C VAL A 64 -3.18 17.29 -17.91
N THR A 65 -1.98 17.69 -17.50
CA THR A 65 -0.92 16.73 -17.16
C THR A 65 -1.02 16.40 -15.68
N VAL A 66 -1.17 15.12 -15.33
CA VAL A 66 -1.17 14.65 -13.94
C VAL A 66 0.27 14.54 -13.46
N GLU A 67 0.62 15.30 -12.42
CA GLU A 67 1.98 15.36 -11.87
C GLU A 67 2.11 14.54 -10.58
N ASN A 68 1.02 14.42 -9.81
CA ASN A 68 1.01 13.71 -8.55
C ASN A 68 -0.40 13.25 -8.16
N VAL A 69 -0.49 12.06 -7.57
CA VAL A 69 -1.75 11.50 -7.05
C VAL A 69 -1.52 11.02 -5.63
N GLN A 70 -2.33 11.51 -4.68
CA GLN A 70 -2.24 11.16 -3.26
C GLN A 70 -3.61 10.80 -2.70
N LEU A 71 -3.76 9.59 -2.15
CA LEU A 71 -4.93 9.26 -1.34
C LEU A 71 -4.82 9.89 0.05
N VAL A 72 -5.89 10.56 0.46
CA VAL A 72 -6.12 11.02 1.83
C VAL A 72 -7.40 10.36 2.32
N ALA A 73 -7.23 9.28 3.08
CA ALA A 73 -8.31 8.48 3.62
C ALA A 73 -8.16 8.42 5.15
N PRO A 74 -9.15 8.86 5.95
CA PRO A 74 -9.03 8.92 7.42
C PRO A 74 -8.61 7.60 8.06
N GLN A 75 -9.02 6.48 7.48
CA GLN A 75 -8.73 5.15 7.97
C GLN A 75 -7.29 4.65 7.69
N PHE A 76 -6.46 5.43 7.00
CA PHE A 76 -5.05 5.12 6.75
C PHE A 76 -4.14 6.25 7.23
N THR A 77 -2.86 5.96 7.47
CA THR A 77 -1.85 7.01 7.58
C THR A 77 -1.66 7.67 6.22
N THR A 78 -1.52 9.00 6.20
CA THR A 78 -1.20 9.69 4.94
C THR A 78 0.27 9.45 4.59
N VAL A 79 0.53 9.06 3.35
CA VAL A 79 1.88 8.90 2.79
C VAL A 79 2.08 9.89 1.64
N PRO A 80 3.32 10.20 1.23
CA PRO A 80 3.57 11.04 0.06
C PRO A 80 2.87 10.49 -1.19
N GLY A 81 2.35 11.39 -2.04
CA GLY A 81 1.69 11.00 -3.29
C GLY A 81 2.68 10.44 -4.31
N SER A 82 2.20 9.55 -5.18
CA SER A 82 2.98 9.02 -6.31
C SER A 82 3.13 10.08 -7.40
N ARG A 83 4.35 10.19 -7.95
CA ARG A 83 4.60 11.06 -9.12
C ARG A 83 4.02 10.41 -10.38
N ALA A 84 3.54 11.26 -11.27
CA ALA A 84 3.06 10.89 -12.60
C ALA A 84 3.49 11.96 -13.61
N GLN A 85 3.38 11.68 -14.89
CA GLN A 85 3.61 12.66 -15.96
C GLN A 85 2.73 12.39 -17.17
N ASP A 86 1.50 11.95 -16.91
CA ASP A 86 0.59 11.49 -17.95
C ASP A 86 -0.43 12.57 -18.30
N ASP A 87 -0.65 12.77 -19.59
CA ASP A 87 -1.66 13.68 -20.09
C ASP A 87 -3.04 13.03 -20.06
N LEU A 88 -3.97 13.68 -19.36
CA LEU A 88 -5.35 13.28 -19.23
C LEU A 88 -6.23 14.20 -20.09
N THR A 89 -6.47 13.79 -21.33
CA THR A 89 -7.37 14.50 -22.26
C THR A 89 -8.83 14.41 -21.81
N PRO A 90 -9.73 15.31 -22.28
CA PRO A 90 -11.16 15.23 -21.97
C PRO A 90 -11.76 13.85 -22.25
N GLY A 91 -12.48 13.29 -21.28
CA GLY A 91 -13.12 11.98 -21.35
C GLY A 91 -12.17 10.79 -21.13
N LEU A 92 -10.85 10.99 -21.16
CA LEU A 92 -9.89 9.91 -20.94
C LEU A 92 -9.91 9.46 -19.48
N ARG A 93 -9.86 8.14 -19.29
CA ARG A 93 -9.64 7.48 -17.99
C ARG A 93 -8.25 6.86 -17.97
N LEU A 94 -7.44 7.22 -16.98
CA LEU A 94 -6.16 6.58 -16.71
C LEU A 94 -6.12 6.07 -15.26
N ASN A 95 -5.47 4.93 -15.05
CA ASN A 95 -5.26 4.35 -13.73
C ASN A 95 -3.88 4.76 -13.22
N PHE A 96 -3.82 5.35 -12.04
CA PHE A 96 -2.58 5.76 -11.40
C PHE A 96 -2.29 4.86 -10.19
N PRO A 97 -1.29 3.97 -10.27
CA PRO A 97 -0.84 3.19 -9.13
C PRO A 97 -0.26 4.10 -8.05
N ILE A 98 -0.79 3.99 -6.84
CA ILE A 98 -0.33 4.76 -5.69
C ILE A 98 -0.05 3.88 -4.48
N ASN A 99 0.92 4.34 -3.69
CA ASN A 99 1.10 3.83 -2.34
C ASN A 99 0.01 4.39 -1.42
N PHE A 100 -0.41 3.60 -0.44
CA PHE A 100 -1.28 4.03 0.65
C PHE A 100 -0.64 3.65 1.99
N GLY A 101 -1.00 4.37 3.05
CA GLY A 101 -0.40 4.15 4.35
C GLY A 101 -0.91 2.92 5.10
N THR A 102 -0.43 2.74 6.32
CA THR A 102 -0.89 1.68 7.21
C THR A 102 -2.30 1.98 7.71
N ALA A 103 -3.13 0.95 7.86
CA ALA A 103 -4.46 1.13 8.43
C ALA A 103 -4.40 1.62 9.88
N ARG A 104 -5.31 2.52 10.23
CA ARG A 104 -5.57 2.94 11.60
C ARG A 104 -6.58 1.99 12.22
N CYS A 105 -6.09 1.19 13.17
CA CYS A 105 -6.87 0.13 13.80
C CYS A 105 -7.52 0.64 15.08
N GLY A 106 -8.75 1.11 14.93
CA GLY A 106 -9.59 1.75 15.94
C GLY A 106 -10.77 2.39 15.25
N ALA A 107 -11.53 3.25 15.95
CA ALA A 107 -12.47 4.13 15.27
C ALA A 107 -11.66 5.10 14.38
N PRO A 108 -11.84 5.06 13.04
CA PRO A 108 -11.15 6.01 12.18
C PRO A 108 -11.69 7.42 12.47
N PRO A 109 -10.86 8.47 12.26
CA PRO A 109 -11.36 9.84 12.31
C PRO A 109 -12.54 10.03 11.34
N ALA A 110 -13.46 10.94 11.68
CA ALA A 110 -14.54 11.31 10.79
C ALA A 110 -13.99 11.90 9.47
N GLY A 111 -14.68 11.63 8.36
CA GLY A 111 -14.35 12.16 7.04
C GLY A 111 -14.51 11.14 5.92
N HIS A 112 -14.53 11.63 4.70
CA HIS A 112 -14.61 10.80 3.49
C HIS A 112 -13.25 10.73 2.80
N PRO A 113 -12.89 9.59 2.22
CA PRO A 113 -11.69 9.49 1.39
C PRO A 113 -11.73 10.47 0.21
N VAL A 114 -10.62 11.18 0.02
CA VAL A 114 -10.39 12.08 -1.11
C VAL A 114 -9.04 11.78 -1.75
N VAL A 115 -8.89 12.10 -3.02
CA VAL A 115 -7.60 12.12 -3.69
C VAL A 115 -7.20 13.57 -3.93
N ARG A 116 -5.97 13.90 -3.55
CA ARG A 116 -5.33 15.16 -3.93
C ARG A 116 -4.55 14.91 -5.22
N VAL A 117 -4.97 15.54 -6.30
CA VAL A 117 -4.32 15.44 -7.62
C VAL A 117 -3.61 16.76 -7.90
N ARG A 118 -2.29 16.71 -8.10
CA ARG A 118 -1.57 17.84 -8.68
C ARG A 118 -1.58 17.70 -10.19
N VAL A 119 -2.02 18.75 -10.86
CA VAL A 119 -2.17 18.80 -12.31
C VAL A 119 -1.58 20.08 -12.86
N ARG A 120 -0.95 20.00 -14.03
CA ARG A 120 -0.56 21.18 -14.81
C ARG A 120 -1.58 21.42 -15.90
N THR A 121 -2.13 22.63 -15.91
CA THR A 121 -3.12 23.07 -16.91
C THR A 121 -2.43 23.67 -18.15
N ILE A 122 -3.23 24.00 -19.17
CA ILE A 122 -2.76 24.55 -20.44
C ILE A 122 -2.04 25.91 -20.30
N ASP A 123 -2.31 26.65 -19.22
CA ASP A 123 -1.58 27.87 -18.84
C ASP A 123 -0.18 27.58 -18.24
N HIS A 124 0.28 26.33 -18.29
CA HIS A 124 1.52 25.82 -17.71
C HIS A 124 1.65 25.99 -16.19
N ARG A 125 0.55 26.25 -15.47
CA ARG A 125 0.59 26.38 -14.02
C ARG A 125 0.08 25.10 -13.35
N SER A 126 0.75 24.71 -12.26
CA SER A 126 0.28 23.58 -11.44
C SER A 126 -0.83 24.03 -10.49
N ARG A 127 -1.80 23.14 -10.29
CA ARG A 127 -2.93 23.27 -9.36
C ARG A 127 -3.10 21.97 -8.60
N VAL A 128 -3.70 22.06 -7.41
CA VAL A 128 -4.10 20.87 -6.64
C VAL A 128 -5.61 20.81 -6.60
N SER A 129 -6.18 19.72 -7.10
CA SER A 129 -7.60 19.40 -6.98
C SER A 129 -7.80 18.37 -5.87
N THR A 130 -8.77 18.59 -5.00
CA THR A 130 -9.24 17.57 -4.04
C THR A 130 -10.51 16.96 -4.59
N VAL A 131 -10.45 15.66 -4.89
CA VAL A 131 -11.51 14.92 -5.59
C VAL A 131 -12.07 13.86 -4.64
N PRO A 132 -13.38 13.83 -4.36
CA PRO A 132 -13.99 12.74 -3.62
C PRO A 132 -13.74 11.39 -4.31
N VAL A 133 -13.47 10.35 -3.52
CA VAL A 133 -13.22 9.00 -4.04
C VAL A 133 -14.50 8.18 -4.01
N THR A 134 -14.81 7.53 -5.12
CA THR A 134 -15.82 6.47 -5.15
C THR A 134 -15.18 5.11 -4.85
N ASP A 135 -15.80 4.33 -3.96
CA ASP A 135 -15.36 2.98 -3.57
C ASP A 135 -16.56 2.02 -3.57
N PRO A 136 -17.12 1.69 -4.75
CA PRO A 136 -18.33 0.88 -4.86
C PRO A 136 -18.14 -0.54 -4.31
N ASP A 137 -16.92 -1.08 -4.37
CA ASP A 137 -16.60 -2.44 -3.96
C ASP A 137 -16.12 -2.54 -2.49
N GLY A 138 -16.15 -1.43 -1.75
CA GLY A 138 -15.67 -1.34 -0.36
C GLY A 138 -14.23 -1.79 -0.19
N LEU A 139 -13.38 -1.52 -1.18
CA LEU A 139 -11.97 -1.92 -1.21
C LEU A 139 -11.20 -1.31 -0.04
N LEU A 140 -11.41 -0.02 0.26
CA LEU A 140 -10.66 0.64 1.32
C LEU A 140 -10.96 0.05 2.70
N ASP A 141 -12.22 -0.32 2.97
CA ASP A 141 -12.56 -0.98 4.23
C ASP A 141 -12.03 -2.40 4.29
N ARG A 142 -12.03 -3.13 3.18
CA ARG A 142 -11.43 -4.48 3.09
C ARG A 142 -9.93 -4.46 3.37
N LEU A 143 -9.20 -3.51 2.78
CA LEU A 143 -7.77 -3.30 3.03
C LEU A 143 -7.52 -2.92 4.49
N ARG A 144 -8.34 -2.02 5.06
CA ARG A 144 -8.26 -1.63 6.47
C ARG A 144 -8.44 -2.83 7.40
N ARG A 145 -9.49 -3.65 7.19
CA ARG A 145 -9.74 -4.85 8.01
C ARG A 145 -8.59 -5.84 7.91
N SER A 146 -8.07 -6.07 6.70
CA SER A 146 -6.93 -6.97 6.48
C SER A 146 -5.67 -6.49 7.21
N ASP A 147 -5.30 -5.22 7.07
CA ASP A 147 -4.16 -4.63 7.77
C ASP A 147 -4.35 -4.70 9.30
N CYS A 148 -5.55 -4.44 9.79
CA CYS A 148 -5.81 -4.45 11.23
C CYS A 148 -5.78 -5.85 11.83
N GLN A 149 -6.20 -6.86 11.08
CA GLN A 149 -5.98 -8.25 11.45
C GLN A 149 -4.48 -8.56 11.54
N GLN A 150 -3.68 -8.18 10.53
CA GLN A 150 -2.23 -8.39 10.57
C GLN A 150 -1.60 -7.71 11.78
N GLN A 151 -1.94 -6.44 12.04
CA GLN A 151 -1.42 -5.68 13.18
C GLN A 151 -1.83 -6.29 14.52
N SER A 152 -3.06 -6.79 14.64
CA SER A 152 -3.53 -7.48 15.85
C SER A 152 -2.70 -8.73 16.12
N LEU A 153 -2.51 -9.58 15.12
CA LEU A 153 -1.71 -10.79 15.22
C LEU A 153 -0.24 -10.48 15.55
N LEU A 154 0.39 -9.50 14.89
CA LEU A 154 1.78 -9.10 15.14
C LEU A 154 2.03 -8.50 16.53
N LYS A 155 0.99 -7.93 17.16
CA LYS A 155 1.04 -7.51 18.58
C LYS A 155 0.93 -8.73 19.50
N ALA A 156 0.11 -9.70 19.14
CA ALA A 156 -0.17 -10.87 19.94
C ALA A 156 0.97 -11.91 19.90
N VAL A 157 1.64 -12.07 18.75
CA VAL A 157 2.60 -13.15 18.48
C VAL A 157 3.75 -12.68 17.57
N SER A 158 4.87 -13.38 17.59
CA SER A 158 5.83 -13.40 16.47
C SER A 158 5.91 -14.78 15.87
N VAL A 159 6.22 -14.83 14.57
CA VAL A 159 6.46 -16.07 13.84
C VAL A 159 7.72 -15.88 13.01
N ASP A 160 8.73 -16.68 13.31
CA ASP A 160 10.04 -16.62 12.69
C ASP A 160 10.35 -17.95 11.99
N TYR A 161 11.13 -17.92 10.91
CA TYR A 161 11.66 -19.13 10.31
C TYR A 161 12.89 -19.60 11.07
N GLY A 162 12.88 -20.86 11.51
CA GLY A 162 14.07 -21.52 12.02
C GLY A 162 15.04 -21.91 10.89
N PRO A 163 16.18 -22.53 11.23
CA PRO A 163 17.12 -23.05 10.24
C PRO A 163 16.44 -24.01 9.26
N VAL A 164 16.88 -23.96 8.00
CA VAL A 164 16.39 -24.86 6.95
C VAL A 164 17.50 -25.77 6.44
N ILE A 165 17.14 -27.00 6.12
CA ILE A 165 18.04 -28.00 5.55
C ILE A 165 17.43 -28.53 4.27
N ARG A 166 18.19 -28.48 3.17
CA ARG A 166 17.79 -29.10 1.91
C ARG A 166 17.94 -30.61 2.01
N ARG A 167 16.89 -31.34 1.63
CA ARG A 167 16.87 -32.80 1.59
C ARG A 167 16.39 -33.27 0.22
N PRO A 168 16.79 -34.48 -0.21
CA PRO A 168 16.11 -35.17 -1.31
C PRO A 168 14.63 -35.35 -0.98
N GLY A 169 13.74 -35.02 -1.91
CA GLY A 169 12.31 -35.34 -1.85
C GLY A 169 11.97 -36.52 -2.76
N LEU A 170 10.82 -36.45 -3.45
CA LEU A 170 10.50 -37.37 -4.57
C LEU A 170 11.63 -37.32 -5.62
N PRO A 171 11.82 -38.38 -6.44
CA PRO A 171 12.90 -38.44 -7.41
C PRO A 171 12.98 -37.17 -8.27
N GLY A 172 14.12 -36.47 -8.20
CA GLY A 172 14.35 -35.22 -8.93
C GLY A 172 13.83 -33.94 -8.27
N HIS A 173 13.07 -34.00 -7.18
CA HIS A 173 12.47 -32.81 -6.54
C HIS A 173 12.99 -32.61 -5.11
N PRO A 174 13.98 -31.73 -4.89
CA PRO A 174 14.47 -31.39 -3.56
C PRO A 174 13.39 -30.68 -2.76
N VAL A 175 13.47 -30.82 -1.43
CA VAL A 175 12.60 -30.14 -0.48
C VAL A 175 13.44 -29.43 0.57
N LEU A 176 12.88 -28.40 1.20
CA LEU A 176 13.47 -27.75 2.37
C LEU A 176 12.72 -28.17 3.62
N HIS A 177 13.42 -28.77 4.56
CA HIS A 177 12.90 -29.03 5.91
C HIS A 177 13.28 -27.86 6.79
N GLY A 178 12.33 -27.37 7.58
CA GLY A 178 12.56 -26.27 8.50
C GLY A 178 11.59 -26.28 9.67
N SER A 179 11.51 -25.14 10.34
CA SER A 179 10.51 -24.91 11.37
C SER A 179 10.00 -23.48 11.33
N LEU A 180 8.76 -23.30 11.78
CA LEU A 180 8.25 -22.01 12.21
C LEU A 180 8.35 -21.94 13.73
N ILE A 181 8.96 -20.88 14.23
CA ILE A 181 9.10 -20.59 15.65
C ILE A 181 8.04 -19.55 16.00
N VAL A 182 6.97 -20.00 16.65
CA VAL A 182 5.88 -19.14 17.11
C VAL A 182 6.16 -18.73 18.54
N ARG A 183 6.24 -17.42 18.81
CA ARG A 183 6.45 -16.88 20.14
C ARG A 183 5.26 -16.06 20.59
N ARG A 184 4.82 -16.30 21.82
CA ARG A 184 3.82 -15.49 22.49
C ARG A 184 4.39 -14.10 22.76
N LYS A 185 3.61 -13.07 22.47
CA LYS A 185 3.86 -11.69 22.90
C LYS A 185 2.72 -11.27 23.83
N ALA A 186 1.79 -10.45 23.36
CA ALA A 186 0.65 -10.00 24.14
C ALA A 186 -0.55 -10.99 24.14
N ALA A 187 -0.47 -12.10 23.39
CA ALA A 187 -1.57 -13.08 23.32
C ALA A 187 -1.86 -13.72 24.68
N LYS A 188 -3.15 -13.72 25.08
CA LYS A 188 -3.64 -14.39 26.29
C LYS A 188 -4.31 -15.72 25.93
N GLY A 189 -4.24 -16.70 26.83
CA GLY A 189 -4.85 -18.01 26.62
C GLY A 189 -4.07 -18.93 25.68
N SER A 190 -4.72 -19.99 25.19
CA SER A 190 -4.10 -20.92 24.25
C SER A 190 -3.87 -20.26 22.91
N LEU A 191 -2.76 -20.59 22.26
CA LEU A 191 -2.51 -20.23 20.87
C LEU A 191 -2.48 -21.51 20.04
N THR A 192 -3.32 -21.56 19.01
CA THR A 192 -3.41 -22.71 18.12
C THR A 192 -2.90 -22.33 16.75
N VAL A 193 -1.93 -23.08 16.24
CA VAL A 193 -1.57 -23.07 14.83
C VAL A 193 -2.53 -24.04 14.13
N VAL A 194 -3.41 -23.49 13.31
CA VAL A 194 -4.49 -24.25 12.66
C VAL A 194 -3.98 -24.88 11.37
N GLU A 195 -3.28 -24.10 10.54
CA GLU A 195 -2.70 -24.51 9.27
C GLU A 195 -1.55 -23.60 8.85
N THR A 196 -0.76 -24.05 7.88
CA THR A 196 0.17 -23.22 7.12
C THR A 196 -0.20 -23.22 5.66
N ARG A 197 -0.05 -22.09 4.99
CA ARG A 197 -0.34 -21.93 3.56
C ARG A 197 0.88 -21.39 2.86
N GLY A 198 1.27 -22.09 1.79
CA GLY A 198 2.32 -21.66 0.89
C GLY A 198 1.84 -20.58 -0.07
N SER A 199 2.50 -20.49 -1.21
CA SER A 199 2.13 -19.61 -2.32
C SER A 199 1.70 -20.45 -3.53
N VAL A 200 1.38 -19.78 -4.64
CA VAL A 200 1.13 -20.46 -5.92
C VAL A 200 2.33 -21.30 -6.40
N LEU A 201 3.57 -20.88 -6.07
CA LEU A 201 4.79 -21.58 -6.51
C LEU A 201 5.34 -22.58 -5.51
N PHE A 202 4.95 -22.47 -4.24
CA PHE A 202 5.58 -23.24 -3.18
C PHE A 202 4.53 -23.74 -2.22
N ASP A 203 4.60 -25.02 -1.88
CA ASP A 203 3.86 -25.54 -0.74
C ASP A 203 4.58 -25.14 0.56
N LEU A 204 3.80 -24.97 1.62
CA LEU A 204 4.27 -24.88 2.99
C LEU A 204 3.43 -25.86 3.81
N LEU A 205 3.94 -27.07 3.95
CA LEU A 205 3.28 -28.16 4.67
C LEU A 205 3.78 -28.17 6.12
N SER A 206 2.88 -28.40 7.07
CA SER A 206 3.20 -28.36 8.50
C SER A 206 2.81 -29.64 9.23
N GLY A 207 3.46 -29.89 10.37
CA GLY A 207 3.11 -31.01 11.26
C GLY A 207 3.67 -32.36 10.82
N THR A 208 4.56 -32.36 9.83
CA THR A 208 5.26 -33.55 9.34
C THR A 208 6.60 -33.15 8.73
N THR A 209 7.57 -34.05 8.77
CA THR A 209 8.80 -33.97 7.95
C THR A 209 8.70 -34.80 6.68
N ASP A 210 7.59 -35.49 6.46
CA ASP A 210 7.33 -36.34 5.31
C ASP A 210 6.19 -35.75 4.47
N ALA A 211 6.48 -35.48 3.19
CA ALA A 211 5.53 -34.90 2.24
C ALA A 211 4.36 -35.84 1.89
N ALA A 212 4.47 -37.15 2.17
CA ALA A 212 3.40 -38.12 1.93
C ALA A 212 2.31 -38.11 3.02
N VAL A 213 2.54 -37.41 4.14
CA VAL A 213 1.60 -37.36 5.28
C VAL A 213 0.74 -36.11 5.18
N ALA A 214 -0.58 -36.30 5.11
CA ALA A 214 -1.53 -35.18 5.11
C ALA A 214 -1.38 -34.35 6.41
N PRO A 215 -1.41 -33.01 6.32
CA PRO A 215 -1.38 -32.15 7.50
C PRO A 215 -2.55 -32.45 8.44
N ARG A 216 -2.28 -32.56 9.75
CA ARG A 216 -3.32 -32.63 10.78
C ARG A 216 -3.76 -31.23 11.15
N SER A 217 -5.06 -31.06 11.43
CA SER A 217 -5.62 -29.82 11.97
C SER A 217 -6.23 -30.07 13.36
N PRO A 218 -5.90 -29.27 14.39
CA PRO A 218 -4.87 -28.23 14.35
C PRO A 218 -3.46 -28.82 14.19
N VAL A 219 -2.56 -28.03 13.62
CA VAL A 219 -1.16 -28.41 13.42
C VAL A 219 -0.43 -28.52 14.76
N ALA A 220 -0.64 -27.54 15.64
CA ALA A 220 -0.02 -27.51 16.96
C ALA A 220 -0.73 -26.54 17.90
N VAL A 221 -0.57 -26.75 19.22
CA VAL A 221 -1.14 -25.88 20.26
C VAL A 221 -0.05 -25.46 21.24
N LEU A 222 0.09 -24.16 21.43
CA LEU A 222 0.88 -23.54 22.49
C LEU A 222 -0.04 -23.31 23.70
N SER A 223 0.26 -24.01 24.81
CA SER A 223 -0.50 -23.87 26.05
C SER A 223 -0.35 -22.45 26.64
N PRO A 224 -1.28 -22.01 27.51
CA PRO A 224 -1.18 -20.71 28.16
C PRO A 224 0.09 -20.53 29.02
N ALA A 225 0.68 -21.63 29.51
CA ALA A 225 1.86 -21.61 30.39
C ALA A 225 3.19 -21.61 29.62
N ALA A 226 3.16 -21.70 28.30
CA ALA A 226 4.34 -21.73 27.45
C ALA A 226 4.40 -20.50 26.53
N ASP A 227 5.62 -20.07 26.24
CA ASP A 227 5.89 -18.86 25.44
C ASP A 227 6.37 -19.17 24.02
N VAL A 228 6.79 -20.40 23.74
CA VAL A 228 7.39 -20.77 22.45
C VAL A 228 6.84 -22.11 21.97
N LEU A 229 6.45 -22.15 20.70
CA LEU A 229 6.06 -23.35 19.97
C LEU A 229 6.90 -23.46 18.70
N THR A 230 7.45 -24.64 18.45
CA THR A 230 8.16 -24.95 17.20
C THR A 230 7.29 -25.85 16.35
N VAL A 231 6.97 -25.41 15.14
CA VAL A 231 6.16 -26.16 14.18
C VAL A 231 7.07 -26.64 13.05
N PRO A 232 7.30 -27.95 12.87
CA PRO A 232 8.06 -28.45 11.74
C PRO A 232 7.31 -28.13 10.44
N VAL A 233 8.07 -27.68 9.43
CA VAL A 233 7.53 -27.39 8.10
C VAL A 233 8.40 -27.99 6.99
N LEU A 234 7.73 -28.34 5.90
CA LEU A 234 8.34 -28.77 4.65
C LEU A 234 7.92 -27.78 3.55
N MET A 235 8.89 -27.31 2.77
CA MET A 235 8.67 -26.45 1.62
C MET A 235 9.13 -27.15 0.34
N SER A 236 8.25 -27.16 -0.66
CA SER A 236 8.45 -27.83 -1.94
C SER A 236 7.87 -27.00 -3.08
N ILE A 237 8.20 -27.37 -4.30
CA ILE A 237 7.51 -26.89 -5.49
C ILE A 237 6.46 -27.96 -5.90
N PRO A 238 5.16 -27.64 -5.94
CA PRO A 238 4.14 -28.63 -6.31
C PRO A 238 4.16 -28.95 -7.81
N ARG A 239 4.64 -28.02 -8.64
CA ARG A 239 4.62 -28.11 -10.11
C ARG A 239 5.70 -27.25 -10.75
N CYS A 240 6.27 -27.74 -11.85
CA CYS A 240 7.22 -27.04 -12.71
C CYS A 240 6.56 -26.49 -14.00
N ASP A 241 5.25 -26.24 -13.99
CA ASP A 241 4.56 -25.76 -15.20
C ASP A 241 5.02 -24.34 -15.59
N PRO A 242 5.47 -24.11 -16.84
CA PRO A 242 5.95 -22.80 -17.27
C PRO A 242 4.93 -21.66 -17.16
N HIS A 243 3.63 -21.92 -17.32
CA HIS A 243 2.61 -20.89 -17.20
C HIS A 243 2.55 -20.36 -15.76
N VAL A 244 2.64 -21.26 -14.78
CA VAL A 244 2.64 -20.88 -13.38
C VAL A 244 3.90 -20.09 -13.00
N LEU A 245 5.06 -20.49 -13.50
CA LEU A 245 6.32 -19.79 -13.23
C LEU A 245 6.33 -18.35 -13.75
N ILE A 246 5.78 -18.12 -14.95
CA ILE A 246 5.78 -16.81 -15.61
C ILE A 246 4.72 -15.87 -15.00
N GLU A 247 3.55 -16.39 -14.57
CA GLU A 247 2.45 -15.55 -14.08
C GLU A 247 2.50 -15.26 -12.57
N ALA A 248 3.39 -15.91 -11.82
CA ALA A 248 3.44 -15.79 -10.37
C ALA A 248 3.90 -14.41 -9.89
N LYS A 249 2.96 -13.61 -9.39
CA LYS A 249 3.22 -12.26 -8.85
C LYS A 249 3.53 -12.25 -7.34
N LYS A 250 2.97 -13.19 -6.56
CA LYS A 250 3.09 -13.28 -5.09
C LYS A 250 3.89 -14.50 -4.65
N VAL A 251 5.10 -14.63 -5.17
CA VAL A 251 5.94 -15.84 -5.05
C VAL A 251 6.23 -16.25 -3.59
N PHE A 252 6.39 -15.29 -2.67
CA PHE A 252 6.78 -15.57 -1.28
C PHE A 252 5.72 -15.15 -0.25
N PHE A 253 4.45 -15.14 -0.65
CA PHE A 253 3.35 -14.79 0.26
C PHE A 253 2.89 -16.04 1.02
N PHE A 254 3.67 -16.45 2.02
CA PHE A 254 3.28 -17.54 2.91
C PHE A 254 2.43 -16.99 4.05
N SER A 255 1.56 -17.82 4.60
CA SER A 255 0.74 -17.46 5.75
C SER A 255 0.57 -18.60 6.75
N ILE A 256 0.30 -18.22 7.99
CA ILE A 256 0.00 -19.15 9.08
C ILE A 256 -1.39 -18.80 9.64
N GLY A 257 -2.25 -19.81 9.72
CA GLY A 257 -3.56 -19.74 10.35
C GLY A 257 -3.42 -19.86 11.86
N LEU A 258 -3.85 -18.84 12.59
CA LEU A 258 -3.72 -18.72 14.03
C LEU A 258 -5.09 -18.54 14.68
N ARG A 259 -5.29 -19.21 15.80
CA ARG A 259 -6.43 -19.00 16.69
C ARG A 259 -5.94 -18.73 18.11
N ILE A 260 -6.45 -17.66 18.72
CA ILE A 260 -6.09 -17.23 20.08
C ILE A 260 -7.32 -17.40 20.96
N GLY A 261 -7.23 -18.28 21.97
CA GLY A 261 -8.38 -18.63 22.80
C GLY A 261 -9.55 -19.16 21.97
N SER A 262 -10.71 -18.51 22.11
CA SER A 262 -11.95 -18.83 21.38
C SER A 262 -12.18 -17.97 20.13
N ASP A 263 -11.23 -17.09 19.77
CA ASP A 263 -11.40 -16.23 18.60
C ASP A 263 -11.47 -17.06 17.30
N PRO A 264 -12.12 -16.54 16.24
CA PRO A 264 -12.03 -17.14 14.92
C PRO A 264 -10.59 -17.25 14.43
N GLU A 265 -10.33 -18.21 13.54
CA GLU A 265 -9.03 -18.32 12.88
C GLU A 265 -8.73 -17.06 12.05
N GLN A 266 -7.48 -16.60 12.15
CA GLN A 266 -6.96 -15.45 11.42
C GLN A 266 -5.60 -15.80 10.81
N PHE A 267 -5.37 -15.36 9.57
CA PHE A 267 -4.11 -15.57 8.86
C PHE A 267 -3.12 -14.43 9.14
N LEU A 268 -1.90 -14.79 9.53
CA LEU A 268 -0.75 -13.89 9.55
C LEU A 268 0.12 -14.16 8.32
N GLN A 269 0.46 -13.12 7.57
CA GLN A 269 1.44 -13.21 6.49
C GLN A 269 2.86 -13.29 7.08
N ILE A 270 3.62 -14.28 6.62
CA ILE A 270 4.97 -14.58 7.08
C ILE A 270 5.91 -14.67 5.88
N PRO A 271 6.32 -13.55 5.28
CA PRO A 271 7.23 -13.59 4.14
C PRO A 271 8.56 -14.23 4.55
N PRO A 272 9.05 -15.26 3.83
CA PRO A 272 10.38 -15.82 4.01
C PRO A 272 11.47 -14.73 3.98
N PRO A 273 12.47 -14.78 4.87
CA PRO A 273 13.61 -13.87 4.79
C PRO A 273 14.43 -14.11 3.52
N VAL A 274 15.21 -13.12 3.08
CA VAL A 274 15.98 -13.17 1.81
C VAL A 274 16.80 -14.45 1.64
N PRO A 275 17.54 -14.95 2.65
CA PRO A 275 18.28 -16.22 2.52
C PRO A 275 17.37 -17.42 2.24
N LEU A 276 16.19 -17.47 2.87
CA LEU A 276 15.22 -18.53 2.61
C LEU A 276 14.58 -18.39 1.22
N GLN A 277 14.33 -17.17 0.74
CA GLN A 277 13.87 -16.95 -0.62
C GLN A 277 14.87 -17.47 -1.65
N GLN A 278 16.17 -17.26 -1.44
CA GLN A 278 17.22 -17.81 -2.30
C GLN A 278 17.23 -19.35 -2.29
N ALA A 279 17.12 -19.96 -1.11
CA ALA A 279 17.04 -21.41 -0.98
C ALA A 279 15.80 -21.99 -1.69
N LEU A 280 14.64 -21.32 -1.57
CA LEU A 280 13.40 -21.70 -2.26
C LEU A 280 13.54 -21.61 -3.77
N ARG A 281 14.18 -20.55 -4.31
CA ARG A 281 14.47 -20.46 -5.76
C ARG A 281 15.38 -21.60 -6.23
N GLY A 282 16.31 -22.06 -5.39
CA GLY A 282 17.15 -23.22 -5.67
C GLY A 282 16.39 -24.55 -5.80
N LEU A 283 15.09 -24.59 -5.46
CA LEU A 283 14.24 -25.76 -5.72
C LEU A 283 13.83 -25.88 -7.20
N PHE A 284 13.91 -24.80 -7.99
CA PHE A 284 13.57 -24.84 -9.42
C PHE A 284 14.65 -25.49 -10.30
N GLY A 285 15.86 -25.74 -9.80
CA GLY A 285 16.96 -26.30 -10.60
C GLY A 285 16.62 -27.58 -11.38
N PRO A 286 15.77 -28.50 -10.86
CA PRO A 286 15.34 -29.69 -11.59
C PRO A 286 14.12 -29.47 -12.49
N CYS A 287 13.50 -28.29 -12.49
CA CYS A 287 12.47 -27.98 -13.47
C CYS A 287 13.13 -27.90 -14.85
N PRO A 288 12.54 -28.48 -15.90
CA PRO A 288 13.11 -28.45 -17.24
C PRO A 288 13.35 -26.99 -17.68
N GLU A 289 14.59 -26.69 -18.06
CA GLU A 289 14.90 -25.46 -18.77
C GLU A 289 14.18 -25.50 -20.13
N LYS A 290 13.53 -24.39 -20.50
CA LYS A 290 12.98 -24.25 -21.85
C LYS A 290 14.09 -23.95 -22.84
#